data_AF-A0A847W624-F1
#
_entry.id   AF-A0A847W624-F1
#
_cell.length_a   1.000
_cell.length_b   1.000
_cell.length_c   1.000
_cell.angle_alpha   90.00
_cell.angle_beta   90.00
_cell.angle_gamma   90.00
#
_symmetry.space_group_name_H-M   'P 1'
#
loop_
_entity.id
_entity.type
_entity.pdbx_description
1 polymer ?
#
loop_
_entity_poly.entity_id
_entity_poly.type
_entity_poly.pdbx_seq_one_letter_code
_entity_poly.pdbx_strand_id
1 'polypeptide(L)'
;MTRKRNRKDRRDGYLVTEHDPMHMIMPYILGGRADNEAVLNDYFDMTNIIEYIKKKNETAQYRYTYFHVLLAAVAKTFYLRPLMNRFTIGHKFYDRKEISFSFTAKNKFEDDADESLVIIKVEDNDENISEQIHNKICKEVYKIKGEGIQDDTTNTIEWFTKIPRWLLRIVFKLLFVLDYYDKIPKALLDVDPYRTSAYVSNLGSINLEAEYHHLVNWSTNSIFILFNKVKKIPFFNDDGTYQMKDAMKISFTIDERIADGFYFVKSIAIFKHLLENPELLDAPISTPIDL
;
A
#
# COMPACT_ATOMS: atom_id res chain seq x y z
N MET A 1 1.48 -11.78 -15.17
CA MET A 1 1.64 -13.26 -15.27
C MET A 1 0.27 -13.95 -15.40
N THR A 2 -0.01 -14.61 -16.52
CA THR A 2 -1.32 -15.21 -16.82
C THR A 2 -1.37 -16.70 -16.44
N ARG A 3 -1.78 -17.01 -15.20
CA ARG A 3 -2.05 -18.38 -14.74
C ARG A 3 -3.48 -18.80 -15.11
N LYS A 4 -3.67 -20.05 -15.55
CA LYS A 4 -5.00 -20.62 -15.79
C LYS A 4 -5.80 -20.65 -14.49
N ARG A 5 -6.97 -20.01 -14.48
CA ARG A 5 -7.83 -19.85 -13.30
C ARG A 5 -8.26 -21.21 -12.74
N ASN A 6 -8.04 -21.44 -11.46
CA ASN A 6 -8.51 -22.59 -10.71
C ASN A 6 -9.86 -22.26 -10.04
N ARG A 7 -10.70 -23.28 -9.80
CA ARG A 7 -12.00 -23.12 -9.12
C ARG A 7 -11.86 -22.58 -7.69
N LYS A 8 -10.69 -22.78 -7.08
CA LYS A 8 -10.37 -22.32 -5.71
C LYS A 8 -9.75 -20.92 -5.67
N ASP A 9 -9.51 -20.28 -6.81
CA ASP A 9 -9.00 -18.91 -6.86
C ASP A 9 -10.07 -17.90 -6.44
N ARG A 10 -9.63 -16.81 -5.84
CA ARG A 10 -10.47 -15.65 -5.53
C ARG A 10 -10.49 -14.67 -6.69
N ARG A 11 -11.37 -13.67 -6.63
CA ARG A 11 -11.42 -12.53 -7.56
C ARG A 11 -10.13 -11.71 -7.50
N ASP A 12 -9.61 -11.47 -6.30
CA ASP A 12 -8.42 -10.65 -6.00
C ASP A 12 -7.10 -11.43 -5.93
N GLY A 13 -7.11 -12.77 -5.90
CA GLY A 13 -5.87 -13.54 -5.82
C GLY A 13 -5.95 -14.97 -6.35
N TYR A 14 -4.79 -15.47 -6.78
CA TYR A 14 -4.58 -16.86 -7.18
C TYR A 14 -4.22 -17.70 -5.96
N LEU A 15 -4.87 -18.86 -5.78
CA LEU A 15 -4.56 -19.74 -4.66
C LEU A 15 -3.13 -20.24 -4.79
N VAL A 16 -2.33 -20.06 -3.75
CA VAL A 16 -1.00 -20.64 -3.68
C VAL A 16 -1.11 -22.08 -3.20
N THR A 17 -0.57 -23.00 -3.98
CA THR A 17 -0.64 -24.46 -3.72
C THR A 17 0.67 -25.05 -3.24
N GLU A 18 1.78 -24.35 -3.49
CA GLU A 18 3.14 -24.80 -3.16
C GLU A 18 3.69 -23.96 -2.02
N HIS A 19 3.77 -24.57 -0.84
CA HIS A 19 4.39 -24.00 0.36
C HIS A 19 5.18 -25.08 1.08
N ASP A 20 6.21 -24.66 1.80
CA ASP A 20 6.81 -25.52 2.80
C ASP A 20 5.77 -25.84 3.91
N PRO A 21 5.93 -26.98 4.61
CA PRO A 21 4.99 -27.41 5.62
C PRO A 21 4.76 -26.38 6.75
N MET A 22 5.76 -25.56 7.09
CA MET A 22 5.63 -24.56 8.16
C MET A 22 4.70 -23.44 7.72
N HIS A 23 4.88 -22.87 6.53
CA HIS A 23 3.96 -21.85 6.03
C HIS A 23 2.54 -22.38 5.84
N MET A 24 2.35 -23.66 5.48
CA MET A 24 1.01 -24.25 5.39
C MET A 24 0.26 -24.31 6.73
N ILE A 25 0.97 -24.62 7.81
CA ILE A 25 0.38 -24.76 9.15
C ILE A 25 0.26 -23.40 9.83
N MET A 26 1.13 -22.45 9.50
CA MET A 26 1.23 -21.16 10.18
C MET A 26 -0.11 -20.41 10.28
N PRO A 27 -0.95 -20.26 9.24
CA PRO A 27 -2.26 -19.61 9.39
C PRO A 27 -3.25 -20.31 10.31
N TYR A 28 -3.04 -21.58 10.68
CA TYR A 28 -3.87 -22.30 11.66
C TYR A 28 -3.38 -22.08 13.09
N ILE A 29 -2.07 -21.86 13.27
CA ILE A 29 -1.47 -21.54 14.57
C ILE A 29 -1.66 -20.04 14.87
N LEU A 30 -1.36 -19.21 13.89
CA LEU A 30 -1.38 -17.76 13.95
C LEU A 30 -2.77 -17.23 13.57
N GLY A 31 -3.34 -16.36 14.41
CA GLY A 31 -4.71 -15.83 14.33
C GLY A 31 -5.02 -14.92 13.12
N GLY A 32 -5.61 -13.75 13.36
CA GLY A 32 -5.89 -12.76 12.30
C GLY A 32 -4.63 -12.03 11.83
N ARG A 33 -4.72 -11.24 10.75
CA ARG A 33 -3.60 -10.39 10.29
C ARG A 33 -3.17 -9.38 11.34
N ALA A 34 -4.14 -8.77 12.01
CA ALA A 34 -3.90 -7.79 13.07
C ALA A 34 -3.23 -8.39 14.32
N ASP A 35 -3.26 -9.72 14.46
CA ASP A 35 -2.63 -10.43 15.58
C ASP A 35 -1.19 -10.87 15.26
N ASN A 36 -0.74 -10.72 14.00
CA ASN A 36 0.50 -11.28 13.48
C ASN A 36 1.26 -10.23 12.65
N GLU A 37 1.52 -9.10 13.28
CA GLU A 37 2.14 -7.94 12.65
C GLU A 37 3.63 -7.89 12.94
N ALA A 38 4.43 -7.76 11.88
CA ALA A 38 5.81 -7.31 12.00
C ALA A 38 5.89 -5.82 11.61
N VAL A 39 6.65 -5.05 12.38
CA VAL A 39 6.77 -3.60 12.18
C VAL A 39 8.22 -3.23 11.90
N LEU A 40 8.45 -2.51 10.80
CA LEU A 40 9.71 -1.86 10.50
C LEU A 40 9.53 -0.34 10.58
N ASN A 41 10.44 0.31 11.28
CA ASN A 41 10.50 1.76 11.43
C ASN A 41 11.92 2.21 11.11
N ASP A 42 12.12 2.84 9.95
CA ASP A 42 13.45 3.27 9.56
C ASP A 42 13.44 4.66 8.90
N TYR A 43 14.59 5.33 8.95
CA TYR A 43 14.81 6.61 8.30
C TYR A 43 15.49 6.41 6.95
N PHE A 44 14.85 6.95 5.90
CA PHE A 44 15.37 6.90 4.55
C PHE A 44 15.87 8.27 4.14
N ASP A 45 17.07 8.32 3.57
CA ASP A 45 17.68 9.52 3.00
C ASP A 45 16.85 9.98 1.79
N MET A 46 16.38 11.22 1.82
CA MET A 46 15.52 11.79 0.79
C MET A 46 16.30 12.69 -0.18
N THR A 47 17.61 12.85 -0.02
CA THR A 47 18.44 13.78 -0.80
C THR A 47 18.26 13.56 -2.32
N ASN A 48 18.43 12.32 -2.79
CA ASN A 48 18.34 12.01 -4.22
C ASN A 48 16.90 12.13 -4.74
N ILE A 49 15.91 11.80 -3.91
CA ILE A 49 14.49 11.96 -4.22
C ILE A 49 14.12 13.44 -4.37
N ILE A 50 14.64 14.31 -3.51
CA ILE A 50 14.42 15.76 -3.57
C ILE A 50 14.94 16.32 -4.90
N GLU A 51 16.17 15.94 -5.28
CA GLU A 51 16.77 16.37 -6.55
C GLU A 51 15.99 15.84 -7.76
N TYR A 52 15.60 14.57 -7.73
CA TYR A 52 14.79 13.94 -8.77
C TYR A 52 13.43 14.64 -8.95
N ILE A 53 12.72 14.90 -7.84
CA ILE A 53 11.44 15.63 -7.86
C ILE A 53 11.62 17.04 -8.39
N LYS A 54 12.74 17.71 -8.05
CA LYS A 54 13.04 19.06 -8.57
C LYS A 54 13.16 19.02 -10.09
N LYS A 55 13.96 18.10 -10.65
CA LYS A 55 14.12 17.93 -12.09
C LYS A 55 12.80 17.62 -12.80
N LYS A 56 12.03 16.64 -12.29
CA LYS A 56 10.71 16.29 -12.87
C LYS A 56 9.74 17.46 -12.89
N ASN A 57 9.77 18.31 -11.86
CA ASN A 57 8.88 19.47 -11.75
C ASN A 57 9.26 20.64 -12.65
N GLU A 58 10.42 20.65 -13.30
CA GLU A 58 10.80 21.71 -14.25
C GLU A 58 9.92 21.68 -15.52
N THR A 59 9.44 20.50 -15.90
CA THR A 59 8.65 20.28 -17.12
C THR A 59 7.26 19.72 -16.87
N ALA A 60 6.96 19.25 -15.65
CA ALA A 60 5.68 18.62 -15.35
C ALA A 60 4.51 19.62 -15.32
N GLN A 61 3.41 19.25 -15.98
CA GLN A 61 2.14 20.00 -15.90
C GLN A 61 1.58 20.03 -14.47
N TYR A 62 1.72 18.93 -13.74
CA TYR A 62 1.30 18.79 -12.35
C TYR A 62 2.48 18.47 -11.45
N ARG A 63 2.45 19.01 -10.24
CA ARG A 63 3.58 18.91 -9.32
C ARG A 63 3.77 17.49 -8.80
N TYR A 64 4.93 16.91 -9.06
CA TYR A 64 5.45 15.72 -8.38
C TYR A 64 5.72 16.03 -6.90
N THR A 65 5.37 15.07 -6.05
CA THR A 65 5.54 15.12 -4.59
C THR A 65 6.21 13.84 -4.11
N TYR A 66 6.72 13.83 -2.86
CA TYR A 66 7.31 12.65 -2.26
C TYR A 66 6.38 11.43 -2.32
N PHE A 67 5.09 11.64 -2.10
CA PHE A 67 4.08 10.57 -2.13
C PHE A 67 4.06 9.82 -3.47
N HIS A 68 4.11 10.53 -4.59
CA HIS A 68 4.11 9.91 -5.92
C HIS A 68 5.34 9.01 -6.12
N VAL A 69 6.53 9.52 -5.79
CA VAL A 69 7.79 8.82 -6.02
C VAL A 69 7.95 7.63 -5.06
N LEU A 70 7.61 7.82 -3.79
CA LEU A 70 7.66 6.74 -2.79
C LEU A 70 6.68 5.62 -3.13
N LEU A 71 5.46 5.96 -3.58
CA LEU A 71 4.50 4.94 -3.98
C LEU A 71 4.94 4.19 -5.24
N ALA A 72 5.63 4.86 -6.18
CA ALA A 72 6.25 4.21 -7.34
C ALA A 72 7.37 3.24 -6.94
N ALA A 73 8.21 3.63 -5.97
CA ALA A 73 9.22 2.75 -5.41
C ALA A 73 8.60 1.52 -4.70
N VAL A 74 7.51 1.70 -3.95
CA VAL A 74 6.78 0.58 -3.33
C VAL A 74 6.18 -0.34 -4.41
N ALA A 75 5.54 0.23 -5.44
CA ALA A 75 4.95 -0.54 -6.53
C ALA A 75 6.00 -1.42 -7.23
N LYS A 76 7.14 -0.81 -7.63
CA LYS A 76 8.24 -1.54 -8.26
C LYS A 76 8.84 -2.60 -7.33
N THR A 77 8.96 -2.30 -6.03
CA THR A 77 9.38 -3.30 -5.03
C THR A 77 8.43 -4.48 -4.97
N PHE A 78 7.10 -4.26 -4.95
CA PHE A 78 6.11 -5.34 -4.89
C PHE A 78 6.10 -6.19 -6.16
N TYR A 79 6.36 -5.58 -7.32
CA TYR A 79 6.49 -6.30 -8.57
C TYR A 79 7.70 -7.24 -8.56
N LEU A 80 8.87 -6.71 -8.17
CA LEU A 80 10.11 -7.48 -8.10
C LEU A 80 10.09 -8.51 -6.96
N ARG A 81 9.27 -8.27 -5.93
CA ARG A 81 9.12 -9.13 -4.75
C ARG A 81 7.67 -9.58 -4.55
N PRO A 82 7.20 -10.57 -5.34
CA PRO A 82 5.79 -10.96 -5.37
C PRO A 82 5.18 -11.38 -4.02
N LEU A 83 5.97 -11.88 -3.06
CA LEU A 83 5.43 -12.23 -1.73
C LEU A 83 4.97 -10.99 -0.93
N MET A 84 5.49 -9.79 -1.26
CA MET A 84 4.96 -8.54 -0.71
C MET A 84 3.54 -8.25 -1.23
N ASN A 85 3.15 -8.86 -2.35
CA ASN A 85 1.80 -8.76 -2.93
C ASN A 85 0.97 -10.04 -2.68
N ARG A 86 1.20 -10.70 -1.55
CA ARG A 86 0.48 -11.90 -1.10
C ARG A 86 -0.38 -11.56 0.12
N PHE A 87 -1.46 -12.32 0.31
CA PHE A 87 -2.28 -12.23 1.51
C PHE A 87 -2.76 -13.59 2.01
N THR A 88 -3.24 -13.59 3.25
CA THR A 88 -3.85 -14.74 3.91
C THR A 88 -5.34 -14.51 4.14
N ILE A 89 -6.17 -15.50 3.80
CA ILE A 89 -7.59 -15.54 4.21
C ILE A 89 -8.07 -16.99 4.26
N GLY A 90 -8.85 -17.33 5.29
CA GLY A 90 -9.38 -18.68 5.48
C GLY A 90 -8.30 -19.77 5.51
N HIS A 91 -7.20 -19.47 6.22
CA HIS A 91 -6.04 -20.32 6.40
C HIS A 91 -5.35 -20.75 5.08
N LYS A 92 -5.45 -19.90 4.06
CA LYS A 92 -4.85 -20.10 2.74
C LYS A 92 -4.14 -18.84 2.29
N PHE A 93 -3.15 -19.02 1.45
CA PHE A 93 -2.39 -17.94 0.84
C PHE A 93 -2.86 -17.68 -0.59
N TYR A 94 -2.84 -16.41 -0.96
CA TYR A 94 -3.24 -15.95 -2.27
C TYR A 94 -2.25 -14.91 -2.79
N ASP A 95 -1.72 -15.14 -3.99
CA ASP A 95 -0.95 -14.12 -4.71
C ASP A 95 -1.92 -13.17 -5.40
N ARG A 96 -1.81 -11.88 -5.13
CA ARG A 96 -2.72 -10.89 -5.73
C ARG A 96 -2.51 -10.83 -7.24
N LYS A 97 -3.60 -10.60 -7.97
CA LYS A 97 -3.57 -10.52 -9.43
C LYS A 97 -3.04 -9.19 -9.96
N GLU A 98 -3.15 -8.15 -9.15
CA GLU A 98 -2.78 -6.79 -9.47
C GLU A 98 -2.04 -6.16 -8.29
N ILE A 99 -1.27 -5.11 -8.55
CA ILE A 99 -0.68 -4.26 -7.52
C ILE A 99 -1.60 -3.04 -7.40
N SER A 100 -2.14 -2.80 -6.22
CA SER A 100 -3.04 -1.68 -5.96
C SER A 100 -2.79 -1.05 -4.60
N PHE A 101 -3.06 0.23 -4.49
CA PHE A 101 -2.86 1.00 -3.27
C PHE A 101 -4.11 1.77 -2.92
N SER A 102 -4.44 1.79 -1.64
CA SER A 102 -5.48 2.65 -1.08
C SER A 102 -4.86 3.72 -0.19
N PHE A 103 -5.39 4.93 -0.23
CA PHE A 103 -4.97 6.02 0.66
C PHE A 103 -6.09 7.05 0.82
N THR A 104 -6.06 7.78 1.92
CA THR A 104 -7.01 8.87 2.18
C THR A 104 -6.48 10.18 1.61
N ALA A 105 -7.29 10.87 0.81
CA ALA A 105 -7.05 12.21 0.32
C ALA A 105 -7.98 13.20 1.02
N LYS A 106 -7.41 14.24 1.65
CA LYS A 106 -8.19 15.36 2.21
C LYS A 106 -8.45 16.42 1.15
N ASN A 107 -9.70 16.86 1.06
CA ASN A 107 -10.09 17.97 0.18
C ASN A 107 -9.64 19.32 0.71
N LYS A 108 -9.78 19.51 2.03
CA LYS A 108 -9.27 20.66 2.78
C LYS A 108 -8.58 20.17 4.04
N PHE A 109 -7.59 20.92 4.52
CA PHE A 109 -6.93 20.65 5.80
C PHE A 109 -7.70 21.32 6.95
N GLU A 110 -8.98 21.00 7.08
CA GLU A 110 -9.88 21.45 8.15
C GLU A 110 -10.41 20.20 8.87
N ASP A 111 -10.78 20.31 10.14
CA ASP A 111 -11.20 19.16 10.96
C ASP A 111 -12.48 18.50 10.42
N ASP A 112 -13.40 19.30 9.87
CA ASP A 112 -14.67 18.84 9.29
C ASP A 112 -14.60 18.61 7.77
N ALA A 113 -13.40 18.65 7.17
CA ALA A 113 -13.26 18.47 5.73
C ALA A 113 -13.52 17.02 5.33
N ASP A 114 -14.29 16.84 4.25
CA ASP A 114 -14.54 15.52 3.68
C ASP A 114 -13.22 14.81 3.34
N GLU A 115 -13.07 13.62 3.89
CA GLU A 115 -12.03 12.66 3.55
C GLU A 115 -12.55 11.77 2.43
N SER A 116 -11.78 11.66 1.34
CA SER A 116 -12.09 10.78 0.22
C SER A 116 -11.08 9.66 0.15
N LEU A 117 -11.55 8.45 -0.05
CA LEU A 117 -10.72 7.28 -0.24
C LEU A 117 -10.35 7.14 -1.70
N VAL A 118 -9.06 7.01 -1.98
CA VAL A 118 -8.56 6.79 -3.33
C VAL A 118 -7.98 5.40 -3.43
N ILE A 119 -8.40 4.66 -4.45
CA ILE A 119 -7.82 3.37 -4.83
C ILE A 119 -7.18 3.51 -6.20
N ILE A 120 -5.88 3.26 -6.28
CA ILE A 120 -5.15 3.22 -7.56
C ILE A 120 -4.71 1.79 -7.87
N LYS A 121 -4.71 1.46 -9.16
CA LYS A 121 -4.23 0.17 -9.68
C LYS A 121 -3.08 0.41 -10.63
N VAL A 122 -1.99 -0.30 -10.39
CA VAL A 122 -0.77 -0.25 -11.19
C VAL A 122 -0.89 -1.24 -12.34
N GLU A 123 -0.53 -0.80 -13.54
CA GLU A 123 -0.61 -1.61 -14.75
C GLU A 123 0.80 -2.07 -15.15
N ASP A 124 0.92 -3.35 -15.52
CA ASP A 124 2.13 -3.91 -16.10
C ASP A 124 2.14 -3.61 -17.61
N ASN A 125 2.64 -2.43 -17.95
CA ASN A 125 2.75 -1.92 -19.32
C ASN A 125 4.10 -1.22 -19.53
N ASP A 126 4.34 -0.72 -20.74
CA ASP A 126 5.60 -0.05 -21.10
C ASP A 126 5.72 1.40 -20.58
N GLU A 127 4.75 1.89 -19.79
CA GLU A 127 4.79 3.23 -19.20
C GLU A 127 5.76 3.28 -18.01
N ASN A 128 6.47 4.40 -17.87
CA ASN A 128 7.30 4.67 -16.69
C ASN A 128 6.46 4.58 -15.41
N ILE A 129 6.93 3.81 -14.41
CA ILE A 129 6.16 3.63 -13.18
C ILE A 129 5.96 4.95 -12.42
N SER A 130 6.94 5.86 -12.48
CA SER A 130 6.87 7.19 -11.88
C SER A 130 5.71 8.02 -12.46
N GLU A 131 5.59 8.04 -13.78
CA GLU A 131 4.56 8.77 -14.53
C GLU A 131 3.19 8.13 -14.37
N GLN A 132 3.12 6.80 -14.47
CA GLN A 132 1.87 6.06 -14.32
C GLN A 132 1.20 6.35 -12.97
N ILE A 133 1.97 6.29 -11.87
CA ILE A 133 1.44 6.59 -10.54
C ILE A 133 1.09 8.07 -10.40
N HIS A 134 1.94 8.97 -10.91
CA HIS A 134 1.68 10.41 -10.89
C HIS A 134 0.35 10.74 -11.58
N ASN A 135 0.18 10.29 -12.82
CA ASN A 135 -1.00 10.55 -13.64
C ASN A 135 -2.27 9.99 -12.98
N LYS A 136 -2.21 8.76 -12.44
CA LYS A 136 -3.36 8.14 -11.75
C LYS A 136 -3.75 8.91 -10.48
N ILE A 137 -2.78 9.28 -9.64
CA ILE A 137 -3.06 10.05 -8.41
C ILE A 137 -3.62 11.42 -8.77
N CYS A 138 -3.00 12.15 -9.70
CA CYS A 138 -3.49 13.44 -10.14
C CYS A 138 -4.93 13.32 -10.64
N LYS A 139 -5.23 12.35 -11.51
CA LYS A 139 -6.58 12.14 -12.04
C LYS A 139 -7.61 11.93 -10.94
N GLU A 140 -7.35 11.07 -9.96
CA GLU A 140 -8.31 10.81 -8.88
C GLU A 140 -8.45 12.02 -7.93
N VAL A 141 -7.36 12.69 -7.56
CA VAL A 141 -7.41 13.90 -6.73
C VAL A 141 -8.14 15.05 -7.45
N TYR A 142 -7.98 15.18 -8.76
CA TYR A 142 -8.70 16.20 -9.55
C TYR A 142 -10.20 15.93 -9.64
N LYS A 143 -10.61 14.67 -9.82
CA LYS A 143 -12.05 14.31 -9.79
C LYS A 143 -12.68 14.73 -8.47
N ILE A 144 -12.03 14.41 -7.35
CA ILE A 144 -12.55 14.74 -6.03
C ILE A 144 -12.66 16.26 -5.86
N LYS A 145 -11.63 17.03 -6.27
CA LYS A 145 -11.65 18.50 -6.15
C LYS A 145 -12.59 19.20 -7.12
N GLY A 146 -12.77 18.67 -8.33
CA GLY A 146 -13.50 19.32 -9.41
C GLY A 146 -15.00 19.04 -9.43
N GLU A 147 -15.40 17.82 -9.06
CA GLU A 147 -16.79 17.39 -9.21
C GLU A 147 -17.57 17.41 -7.89
N GLY A 148 -16.90 17.63 -6.75
CA GLY A 148 -17.55 17.61 -5.43
C GLY A 148 -18.28 16.29 -5.14
N ILE A 149 -17.92 15.22 -5.86
CA ILE A 149 -18.59 13.93 -5.78
C ILE A 149 -18.22 13.32 -4.43
N GLN A 150 -19.24 13.17 -3.60
CA GLN A 150 -19.22 12.35 -2.40
C GLN A 150 -18.84 10.93 -2.83
N ASP A 151 -17.69 10.46 -2.33
CA ASP A 151 -17.15 9.13 -2.58
C ASP A 151 -18.22 8.04 -2.32
N ASP A 152 -18.39 7.10 -3.25
CA ASP A 152 -19.35 5.97 -3.12
C ASP A 152 -19.11 5.18 -1.81
N THR A 153 -17.87 5.20 -1.33
CA THR A 153 -17.47 4.68 -0.02
C THR A 153 -18.22 5.36 1.12
N THR A 154 -18.30 6.70 1.11
CA THR A 154 -18.95 7.52 2.15
C THR A 154 -20.45 7.27 2.18
N ASN A 155 -21.10 7.21 1.00
CA ASN A 155 -22.53 6.89 0.90
C ASN A 155 -22.86 5.49 1.44
N THR A 156 -21.96 4.52 1.20
CA THR A 156 -22.12 3.16 1.70
C THR A 156 -21.95 3.09 3.23
N ILE A 157 -20.98 3.83 3.78
CA ILE A 157 -20.75 3.94 5.22
C ILE A 157 -21.94 4.61 5.92
N GLU A 158 -22.47 5.70 5.36
CA GLU A 158 -23.65 6.40 5.89
C GLU A 158 -24.87 5.48 6.00
N TRP A 159 -25.08 4.60 5.02
CA TRP A 159 -26.18 3.64 5.07
C TRP A 159 -26.08 2.69 6.28
N PHE A 160 -24.88 2.22 6.63
CA PHE A 160 -24.69 1.38 7.81
C PHE A 160 -25.03 2.11 9.12
N THR A 161 -24.82 3.42 9.20
CA THR A 161 -25.12 4.17 10.44
C THR A 161 -26.62 4.21 10.79
N LYS A 162 -27.49 3.97 9.79
CA LYS A 162 -28.96 3.95 9.96
C LYS A 162 -29.48 2.62 10.50
N ILE A 163 -28.64 1.58 10.58
CA ILE A 163 -29.04 0.23 11.00
C ILE A 163 -28.90 0.09 12.52
N PRO A 164 -29.89 -0.50 13.23
CA PRO A 164 -29.78 -0.77 14.66
C PRO A 164 -28.54 -1.62 15.02
N ARG A 165 -27.87 -1.30 16.13
CA ARG A 165 -26.60 -1.93 16.55
C ARG A 165 -26.61 -3.47 16.58
N TRP A 166 -27.71 -4.07 17.03
CA TRP A 166 -27.83 -5.55 17.08
C TRP A 166 -27.87 -6.17 15.68
N LEU A 167 -28.53 -5.50 14.73
CA LEU A 167 -28.63 -5.92 13.34
C LEU A 167 -27.30 -5.69 12.61
N LEU A 168 -26.61 -4.57 12.90
CA LEU A 168 -25.26 -4.32 12.40
C LEU A 168 -24.28 -5.45 12.72
N ARG A 169 -24.31 -5.98 13.95
CA ARG A 169 -23.46 -7.13 14.33
C ARG A 169 -23.73 -8.36 13.45
N ILE A 170 -24.98 -8.61 13.10
CA ILE A 170 -25.37 -9.73 12.23
C ILE A 170 -24.91 -9.46 10.79
N VAL A 171 -25.14 -8.24 10.29
CA VAL A 171 -24.73 -7.81 8.95
C VAL A 171 -23.22 -7.95 8.78
N PHE A 172 -22.41 -7.42 9.69
CA PHE A 172 -20.96 -7.55 9.61
C PHE A 172 -20.51 -9.00 9.72
N LYS A 173 -21.06 -9.82 10.64
CA LYS A 173 -20.75 -11.26 10.68
C LYS A 173 -21.03 -11.94 9.33
N LEU A 174 -22.14 -11.63 8.69
CA LEU A 174 -22.47 -12.14 7.36
C LEU A 174 -21.47 -11.66 6.31
N LEU A 175 -21.11 -10.37 6.33
CA LEU A 175 -20.12 -9.80 5.42
C LEU A 175 -18.74 -10.46 5.56
N PHE A 176 -18.29 -10.74 6.78
CA PHE A 176 -17.04 -11.49 7.03
C PHE A 176 -17.12 -12.92 6.46
N VAL A 177 -18.26 -13.61 6.62
CA VAL A 177 -18.47 -14.93 6.00
C VAL A 177 -18.48 -14.83 4.47
N LEU A 178 -19.11 -13.80 3.92
CA LEU A 178 -19.10 -13.56 2.48
C LEU A 178 -17.68 -13.26 2.00
N ASP A 179 -16.87 -12.51 2.74
CA ASP A 179 -15.48 -12.25 2.35
C ASP A 179 -14.65 -13.53 2.35
N TYR A 180 -14.81 -14.35 3.40
CA TYR A 180 -14.15 -15.63 3.54
C TYR A 180 -14.34 -16.51 2.29
N TYR A 181 -15.57 -16.55 1.74
CA TYR A 181 -15.90 -17.30 0.53
C TYR A 181 -15.78 -16.51 -0.78
N ASP A 182 -15.28 -15.27 -0.74
CA ASP A 182 -15.21 -14.37 -1.88
C ASP A 182 -16.56 -14.15 -2.59
N LYS A 183 -17.62 -13.95 -1.79
CA LYS A 183 -19.00 -13.71 -2.24
C LYS A 183 -19.55 -12.34 -1.87
N ILE A 184 -18.70 -11.41 -1.42
CA ILE A 184 -19.10 -10.03 -1.18
C ILE A 184 -19.63 -9.38 -2.48
N PRO A 185 -20.72 -8.59 -2.41
CA PRO A 185 -21.23 -7.82 -3.54
C PRO A 185 -20.16 -6.92 -4.18
N LYS A 186 -20.10 -6.88 -5.51
CA LYS A 186 -19.08 -6.12 -6.24
C LYS A 186 -19.03 -4.64 -5.86
N ALA A 187 -20.20 -4.02 -5.63
CA ALA A 187 -20.30 -2.62 -5.21
C ALA A 187 -19.53 -2.32 -3.92
N LEU A 188 -19.51 -3.23 -2.94
CA LEU A 188 -18.73 -3.05 -1.71
C LEU A 188 -17.24 -3.33 -1.92
N LEU A 189 -16.88 -4.18 -2.89
CA LEU A 189 -15.49 -4.53 -3.17
C LEU A 189 -14.73 -3.45 -3.92
N ASP A 190 -15.40 -2.80 -4.86
CA ASP A 190 -14.77 -1.78 -5.69
C ASP A 190 -14.39 -0.53 -4.87
N VAL A 191 -15.03 -0.35 -3.70
CA VAL A 191 -14.80 0.75 -2.74
C VAL A 191 -14.07 0.31 -1.46
N ASP A 192 -13.66 -0.96 -1.33
CA ASP A 192 -13.03 -1.46 -0.11
C ASP A 192 -11.53 -1.14 -0.08
N PRO A 193 -11.07 -0.20 0.77
CA PRO A 193 -9.65 0.15 0.83
C PRO A 193 -8.78 -0.98 1.37
N TYR A 194 -9.36 -1.93 2.09
CA TYR A 194 -8.63 -3.04 2.67
C TYR A 194 -8.52 -4.20 1.68
N ARG A 195 -9.03 -4.07 0.45
CA ARG A 195 -8.85 -5.06 -0.63
C ARG A 195 -7.71 -4.74 -1.60
N THR A 196 -6.79 -3.88 -1.20
CA THR A 196 -5.62 -3.48 -2.01
C THR A 196 -4.35 -4.22 -1.59
N SER A 197 -3.26 -4.10 -2.35
CA SER A 197 -1.96 -4.65 -1.97
C SER A 197 -1.45 -4.04 -0.67
N ALA A 198 -1.54 -2.71 -0.55
CA ALA A 198 -1.22 -1.98 0.67
C ALA A 198 -2.15 -0.78 0.89
N TYR A 199 -2.43 -0.50 2.16
CA TYR A 199 -2.99 0.78 2.58
C TYR A 199 -1.84 1.73 2.91
N VAL A 200 -1.87 2.94 2.38
CA VAL A 200 -0.82 3.93 2.55
C VAL A 200 -1.40 5.20 3.17
N SER A 201 -0.76 5.70 4.23
CA SER A 201 -1.10 6.98 4.83
C SER A 201 0.04 7.99 4.65
N ASN A 202 -0.30 9.15 4.09
CA ASN A 202 0.63 10.25 3.88
C ASN A 202 0.54 11.27 5.02
N LEU A 203 1.18 10.93 6.14
CA LEU A 203 1.24 11.78 7.33
C LEU A 203 2.07 13.05 7.10
N GLY A 204 3.02 13.00 6.16
CA GLY A 204 3.79 14.17 5.75
C GLY A 204 2.94 15.33 5.23
N SER A 205 1.78 15.03 4.62
CA SER A 205 0.85 16.06 4.13
C SER A 205 0.17 16.87 5.23
N ILE A 206 0.05 16.31 6.45
CA ILE A 206 -0.58 16.93 7.62
C ILE A 206 0.44 17.25 8.73
N ASN A 207 1.74 17.22 8.39
CA ASN A 207 2.84 17.49 9.32
C ASN A 207 2.86 16.59 10.58
N LEU A 208 2.32 15.37 10.46
CA LEU A 208 2.27 14.38 11.54
C LEU A 208 3.42 13.38 11.43
N GLU A 209 3.80 12.81 12.57
CA GLU A 209 4.67 11.64 12.65
C GLU A 209 3.97 10.53 13.44
N ALA A 210 3.98 9.32 12.90
CA ALA A 210 3.58 8.10 13.61
C ALA A 210 4.48 6.94 13.20
N GLU A 211 4.57 5.95 14.07
CA GLU A 211 5.47 4.80 13.90
C GLU A 211 4.73 3.48 13.67
N TYR A 212 3.41 3.50 13.82
CA TYR A 212 2.61 2.29 13.82
C TYR A 212 1.20 2.57 13.35
N HIS A 213 0.69 1.67 12.51
CA HIS A 213 -0.71 1.56 12.20
C HIS A 213 -1.04 0.09 11.97
N HIS A 214 -1.95 -0.44 12.77
CA HIS A 214 -2.42 -1.82 12.67
C HIS A 214 -2.96 -2.16 11.28
N LEU A 215 -2.82 -3.43 10.91
CA LEU A 215 -3.61 -4.11 9.89
C LEU A 215 -5.02 -4.36 10.41
N VAL A 216 -5.93 -4.63 9.48
CA VAL A 216 -7.32 -4.94 9.82
C VAL A 216 -7.63 -6.37 9.38
N ASN A 217 -8.35 -7.11 10.23
CA ASN A 217 -8.82 -8.46 9.92
C ASN A 217 -9.95 -8.50 8.87
N TRP A 218 -10.47 -7.34 8.49
CA TRP A 218 -11.40 -7.17 7.38
C TRP A 218 -10.65 -7.20 6.04
N SER A 219 -11.25 -7.85 5.04
CA SER A 219 -10.74 -7.91 3.67
C SER A 219 -9.39 -8.63 3.54
N THR A 220 -8.48 -8.16 2.69
CA THR A 220 -7.32 -8.96 2.25
C THR A 220 -5.97 -8.23 2.20
N ASN A 221 -5.85 -6.95 2.52
CA ASN A 221 -4.54 -6.28 2.50
C ASN A 221 -3.59 -6.90 3.54
N SER A 222 -2.29 -6.84 3.28
CA SER A 222 -1.28 -7.45 4.16
C SER A 222 -0.16 -6.51 4.54
N ILE A 223 -0.26 -5.25 4.10
CA ILE A 223 0.74 -4.22 4.32
C ILE A 223 0.04 -2.89 4.58
N PHE A 224 0.48 -2.20 5.63
CA PHE A 224 0.19 -0.80 5.89
C PHE A 224 1.50 -0.01 5.85
N ILE A 225 1.48 1.17 5.20
CA ILE A 225 2.66 2.02 5.04
C ILE A 225 2.36 3.43 5.56
N LEU A 226 3.26 3.97 6.38
CA LEU A 226 3.24 5.36 6.82
C LEU A 226 4.39 6.12 6.18
N PHE A 227 4.05 7.14 5.40
CA PHE A 227 5.01 8.14 4.94
C PHE A 227 4.92 9.38 5.85
N ASN A 228 5.91 9.54 6.72
CA ASN A 228 5.97 10.66 7.66
C ASN A 228 6.46 11.95 6.98
N LYS A 229 6.53 13.05 7.73
CA LYS A 229 7.14 14.28 7.23
C LYS A 229 8.65 14.12 7.01
N VAL A 230 9.18 14.88 6.04
CA VAL A 230 10.62 15.02 5.84
C VAL A 230 11.18 15.94 6.92
N LYS A 231 12.31 15.56 7.53
CA LYS A 231 13.05 16.38 8.50
C LYS A 231 14.55 16.16 8.37
N LYS A 232 15.33 17.13 8.83
CA LYS A 232 16.79 16.99 8.92
C LYS A 232 17.17 16.13 10.11
N ILE A 233 17.93 15.06 9.86
CA ILE A 233 18.47 14.18 10.90
C ILE A 233 19.96 13.89 10.64
N PRO A 234 20.75 13.54 11.68
CA PRO A 234 22.13 13.12 11.51
C PRO A 234 22.21 11.69 10.96
N PHE A 235 23.00 11.51 9.89
CA PHE A 235 23.47 10.21 9.41
C PHE A 235 24.93 10.05 9.81
N PHE A 236 25.22 9.02 10.60
CA PHE A 236 26.54 8.73 11.10
C PHE A 236 27.36 7.93 10.08
N ASN A 237 28.61 8.32 9.91
CA ASN A 237 29.62 7.59 9.16
C ASN A 237 30.38 6.64 10.10
N ASP A 238 31.08 5.65 9.54
CA ASP A 238 31.85 4.65 10.32
C ASP A 238 32.97 5.28 11.18
N ASP A 239 33.46 6.45 10.79
CA ASP A 239 34.49 7.21 11.52
C ASP A 239 33.92 8.04 12.71
N GLY A 240 32.62 7.95 12.96
CA GLY A 240 31.93 8.69 14.02
C GLY A 240 31.57 10.13 13.66
N THR A 241 31.90 10.60 12.46
CA THR A 241 31.39 11.88 11.94
C THR A 241 29.92 11.75 11.53
N TYR A 242 29.21 12.87 11.39
CA TYR A 242 27.83 12.86 10.90
C TYR A 242 27.58 13.91 9.83
N GLN A 243 26.61 13.63 8.96
CA GLN A 243 26.07 14.58 8.01
C GLN A 243 24.58 14.78 8.27
N MET A 244 24.14 16.04 8.32
CA MET A 244 22.73 16.37 8.43
C MET A 244 22.08 16.23 7.06
N LYS A 245 21.15 15.29 6.92
CA LYS A 245 20.44 15.03 5.66
C LYS A 245 18.94 15.15 5.85
N ASP A 246 18.25 15.54 4.79
CA ASP A 246 16.79 15.48 4.74
C ASP A 246 16.37 14.01 4.63
N ALA A 247 15.58 13.54 5.59
CA ALA A 247 15.16 12.16 5.67
C ALA A 247 13.68 12.03 6.03
N MET A 248 13.08 10.92 5.63
CA MET A 248 11.72 10.57 5.97
C MET A 248 11.71 9.28 6.79
N LYS A 249 11.02 9.28 7.93
CA LYS A 249 10.70 8.03 8.62
C LYS A 249 9.61 7.31 7.84
N ILE A 250 9.88 6.08 7.42
CA ILE A 250 8.88 5.24 6.75
C ILE A 250 8.61 4.04 7.65
N SER A 251 7.33 3.83 7.95
CA SER A 251 6.89 2.69 8.76
C SER A 251 6.16 1.69 7.88
N PHE A 252 6.53 0.42 8.01
CA PHE A 252 5.84 -0.70 7.38
C PHE A 252 5.27 -1.58 8.47
N THR A 253 3.95 -1.82 8.46
CA THR A 253 3.30 -2.86 9.26
C THR A 253 2.86 -3.95 8.30
N ILE A 254 3.37 -5.17 8.47
CA ILE A 254 3.19 -6.27 7.52
C ILE A 254 2.63 -7.50 8.22
N ASP A 255 1.80 -8.28 7.52
CA ASP A 255 1.40 -9.62 7.97
C ASP A 255 2.62 -10.52 7.87
N GLU A 256 3.21 -10.89 9.01
CA GLU A 256 4.45 -11.68 9.06
C GLU A 256 4.31 -13.04 8.38
N ARG A 257 3.08 -13.50 8.14
CA ARG A 257 2.81 -14.81 7.56
C ARG A 257 3.13 -14.89 6.07
N ILE A 258 3.15 -13.76 5.36
CA ILE A 258 3.21 -13.77 3.90
C ILE A 258 4.60 -14.17 3.36
N ALA A 259 5.65 -13.98 4.15
CA ALA A 259 7.03 -14.32 3.82
C ALA A 259 7.90 -14.40 5.09
N ASP A 260 9.13 -14.92 4.94
CA ASP A 260 10.11 -14.94 6.03
C ASP A 260 10.86 -13.59 6.20
N GLY A 261 11.54 -13.44 7.34
CA GLY A 261 12.31 -12.23 7.66
C GLY A 261 13.41 -11.90 6.66
N PHE A 262 14.07 -12.90 6.07
CA PHE A 262 15.13 -12.67 5.08
C PHE A 262 14.56 -12.12 3.78
N TYR A 263 13.37 -12.60 3.39
CA TYR A 263 12.62 -12.04 2.29
C TYR A 263 12.31 -10.57 2.54
N PHE A 264 11.77 -10.21 3.71
CA PHE A 264 11.47 -8.81 4.05
C PHE A 264 12.71 -7.92 4.01
N VAL A 265 13.83 -8.33 4.62
CA VAL A 265 15.09 -7.55 4.60
C VAL A 265 15.53 -7.26 3.17
N LYS A 266 15.54 -8.27 2.29
CA LYS A 266 15.90 -8.05 0.88
C LYS A 266 14.88 -7.17 0.14
N SER A 267 13.59 -7.22 0.50
CA SER A 267 12.57 -6.35 -0.11
C SER A 267 12.79 -4.89 0.27
N ILE A 268 13.17 -4.63 1.52
CA ILE A 268 13.53 -3.30 2.00
C ILE A 268 14.84 -2.81 1.37
N ALA A 269 15.80 -3.70 1.13
CA ALA A 269 17.02 -3.35 0.39
C ALA A 269 16.71 -2.86 -1.03
N ILE A 270 15.80 -3.54 -1.75
CA ILE A 270 15.33 -3.08 -3.07
C ILE A 270 14.66 -1.71 -2.97
N PHE A 271 13.76 -1.54 -2.00
CA PHE A 271 13.08 -0.26 -1.79
C PHE A 271 14.08 0.86 -1.50
N LYS A 272 15.05 0.63 -0.60
CA LYS A 272 16.12 1.58 -0.29
C LYS A 272 16.95 1.92 -1.53
N HIS A 273 17.35 0.93 -2.31
CA HIS A 273 18.10 1.13 -3.54
C HIS A 273 17.34 1.99 -4.57
N LEU A 274 16.02 1.82 -4.67
CA LEU A 274 15.15 2.67 -5.50
C LEU A 274 15.08 4.11 -5.00
N LEU A 275 15.16 4.35 -3.69
CA LEU A 275 15.20 5.70 -3.14
C LEU A 275 16.56 6.38 -3.36
N GLU A 276 17.64 5.61 -3.29
CA GLU A 276 18.99 6.06 -3.60
C GLU A 276 19.16 6.34 -5.11
N ASN A 277 18.42 5.63 -5.98
CA ASN A 277 18.52 5.74 -7.44
C ASN A 277 17.13 5.96 -8.08
N PRO A 278 16.48 7.11 -7.85
CA PRO A 278 15.09 7.33 -8.28
C PRO A 278 14.90 7.38 -9.80
N GLU A 279 15.97 7.60 -10.59
CA GLU A 279 15.95 7.51 -12.06
C GLU A 279 15.53 6.09 -12.52
N LEU A 280 15.71 5.05 -11.69
CA LEU A 280 15.21 3.69 -11.98
C LEU A 280 13.68 3.59 -12.03
N LEU A 281 12.97 4.61 -11.55
CA LEU A 281 11.51 4.71 -11.64
C LEU A 281 11.03 5.27 -13.00
N ASP A 282 11.95 5.78 -13.81
CA ASP A 282 11.71 6.20 -15.21
C ASP A 282 11.89 5.03 -16.18
N ALA A 283 11.42 3.87 -15.74
CA ALA A 283 11.35 2.65 -16.54
C ALA A 283 10.05 1.92 -16.21
N PRO A 284 9.60 1.03 -17.09
CA PRO A 284 8.49 0.12 -16.81
C PRO A 284 8.64 -0.60 -15.46
N ILE A 285 7.51 -0.94 -14.85
CA ILE A 285 7.49 -1.66 -13.57
C ILE A 285 8.18 -3.03 -13.65
N SER A 286 8.16 -3.64 -14.85
CA SER A 286 8.74 -4.94 -15.14
C SER A 286 10.25 -4.92 -15.36
N THR A 287 10.86 -3.74 -15.52
CA THR A 287 12.29 -3.61 -15.74
C THR A 287 13.07 -4.12 -14.51
N PRO A 288 13.97 -5.10 -14.68
CA PRO A 288 14.78 -5.62 -13.59
C PRO A 288 15.73 -4.55 -13.05
N ILE A 289 16.19 -4.73 -11.83
CA ILE A 289 17.15 -3.84 -11.17
C ILE A 289 18.35 -4.69 -10.75
N ASP A 290 19.55 -4.19 -11.02
CA ASP A 290 20.79 -4.78 -10.53
C ASP A 290 21.03 -4.31 -9.09
N LEU A 291 21.17 -5.27 -8.16
CA LEU A 291 21.37 -5.04 -6.72
C LEU A 291 22.79 -5.36 -6.29
#